data_AF-A0A5N7ZPW4-F1
#
_entry.id   AF-A0A5N7ZPW4-F1
#
_cell.length_a   1.000
_cell.length_b   1.000
_cell.length_c   1.000
_cell.angle_alpha   90.00
_cell.angle_beta   90.00
_cell.angle_gamma   90.00
#
_symmetry.space_group_name_H-M   'P 1'
#
loop_
_entity.id
_entity.type
_entity.pdbx_description
1 polymer ?
#
loop_
_entity_poly.entity_id
_entity_poly.type
_entity_poly.pdbx_seq_one_letter_code
_entity_poly.pdbx_strand_id
1 'polypeptide(L)'
;HRAGTFACAGCALPLFSSKTKFDSGTGWPSFWKPLDGAVGETTDRSFGMTRVAVHCANCGGHLGHVFDDGPPPTGLRYCMNGVALAFIPQA
;
A
#
# COMPACT_ATOMS: atom_id res chain seq x y z
N HIS A 1 4.05 -13.92 8.99
CA HIS A 1 4.41 -12.48 9.14
C HIS A 1 4.23 -12.05 10.59
N ARG A 2 5.02 -11.09 11.09
CA ARG A 2 4.79 -10.50 12.42
C ARG A 2 3.51 -9.66 12.41
N ALA A 3 2.73 -9.72 13.49
CA ALA A 3 1.54 -8.88 13.65
C ALA A 3 1.95 -7.42 13.86
N GLY A 4 1.28 -6.49 13.17
CA GLY A 4 1.57 -5.07 13.30
C GLY A 4 0.90 -4.21 12.23
N THR A 5 1.26 -2.93 12.25
CA THR A 5 0.73 -1.91 11.35
C THR A 5 1.87 -1.26 10.58
N PHE A 6 1.67 -1.03 9.30
CA PHE A 6 2.57 -0.26 8.46
C PHE A 6 2.05 1.17 8.41
N ALA A 7 2.81 2.10 8.96
CA ALA A 7 2.52 3.52 8.98
C ALA A 7 3.32 4.26 7.89
N CYS A 8 2.85 5.45 7.51
CA CYS A 8 3.59 6.34 6.62
C CYS A 8 4.92 6.75 7.27
N ALA A 9 6.04 6.51 6.59
CA ALA A 9 7.35 6.90 7.11
C ALA A 9 7.51 8.44 7.28
N GLY A 10 6.73 9.24 6.53
CA GLY A 10 6.80 10.70 6.57
C GLY A 10 5.93 11.37 7.63
N CYS A 11 4.76 10.82 7.96
CA CYS A 11 3.82 11.45 8.91
C CYS A 11 3.23 10.50 9.97
N ALA A 12 3.71 9.26 10.03
CA ALA A 12 3.27 8.24 10.98
C ALA A 12 1.79 7.83 10.90
N LEU A 13 1.02 8.29 9.90
CA LEU A 13 -0.35 7.83 9.69
C LEU A 13 -0.39 6.31 9.47
N PRO A 14 -1.23 5.54 10.18
CA PRO A 14 -1.46 4.12 9.88
C PRO A 14 -1.99 3.91 8.45
N LEU A 15 -1.31 3.09 7.64
CA LEU A 15 -1.67 2.87 6.22
C LEU A 15 -2.19 1.46 5.96
N PHE A 16 -1.50 0.43 6.43
CA PHE A 16 -1.83 -0.97 6.14
C PHE A 16 -1.70 -1.85 7.37
N SER A 17 -2.51 -2.90 7.45
CA SER A 17 -2.36 -3.94 8.48
C SER A 17 -1.48 -5.08 7.95
N SER A 18 -0.66 -5.69 8.82
CA SER A 18 0.01 -6.95 8.49
C SER A 18 -0.94 -8.07 8.12
N LYS A 19 -2.23 -7.99 8.53
CA LYS A 19 -3.28 -8.95 8.17
C LYS A 19 -3.65 -8.91 6.69
N THR A 20 -3.51 -7.74 6.05
CA THR A 20 -3.79 -7.58 4.62
C THR A 20 -2.53 -7.76 3.77
N LYS A 21 -1.37 -7.96 4.41
CA LYS A 21 -0.10 -8.21 3.72
C LYS A 21 -0.06 -9.64 3.19
N PHE A 22 0.42 -9.80 1.98
CA PHE A 22 0.72 -11.11 1.39
C PHE A 22 2.10 -11.11 0.72
N ASP A 23 2.54 -12.29 0.28
CA ASP A 23 3.72 -12.44 -0.57
C ASP A 23 3.27 -12.49 -2.03
N SER A 24 3.70 -11.50 -2.82
CA SER A 24 3.37 -11.39 -4.24
C SER A 24 4.49 -11.88 -5.16
N GLY A 25 5.66 -12.26 -4.60
CA GLY A 25 6.84 -12.61 -5.41
C GLY A 25 7.49 -11.43 -6.15
N THR A 26 6.99 -10.20 -5.99
CA THR A 26 7.50 -9.00 -6.70
C THR A 26 8.72 -8.37 -6.04
N GLY A 27 9.10 -8.82 -4.84
CA GLY A 27 10.16 -8.22 -4.03
C GLY A 27 9.74 -6.96 -3.26
N TRP A 28 8.50 -6.50 -3.43
CA TRP A 28 7.96 -5.30 -2.80
C TRP A 28 6.84 -5.65 -1.80
N PRO A 29 6.72 -4.93 -0.67
CA PRO A 29 5.60 -5.08 0.25
C PRO A 29 4.25 -4.96 -0.48
N SER A 30 3.45 -6.03 -0.42
CA SER A 30 2.17 -6.11 -1.11
C SER A 30 1.03 -6.35 -0.13
N PHE A 31 -0.05 -5.59 -0.31
CA PHE A 31 -1.26 -5.64 0.53
C PHE A 31 -2.50 -5.72 -0.36
N TRP A 32 -3.55 -6.42 0.08
CA TRP A 32 -4.79 -6.50 -0.70
C TRP A 32 -5.83 -5.45 -0.32
N LYS A 33 -5.64 -4.76 0.82
CA LYS A 33 -6.48 -3.66 1.28
C LYS A 33 -5.71 -2.68 2.20
N PRO A 34 -5.87 -1.35 2.03
CA PRO A 34 -5.42 -0.34 2.99
C PRO A 34 -6.37 -0.20 4.18
N LEU A 35 -5.94 0.51 5.22
CA LEU A 35 -6.85 1.00 6.25
C LEU A 35 -7.79 2.07 5.65
N ASP A 36 -9.01 2.12 6.15
CA ASP A 36 -10.05 2.97 5.58
C ASP A 36 -9.64 4.46 5.67
N GLY A 37 -9.69 5.17 4.53
CA GLY A 37 -9.30 6.57 4.42
C GLY A 37 -7.80 6.87 4.55
N ALA A 38 -6.94 5.85 4.60
CA ALA A 38 -5.51 6.06 4.84
C ALA A 38 -4.68 6.42 3.60
N VAL A 39 -5.19 6.07 2.41
CA VAL A 39 -4.51 6.29 1.13
C VAL A 39 -5.41 7.01 0.14
N GLY A 40 -4.80 7.81 -0.73
CA GLY A 40 -5.41 8.36 -1.93
C GLY A 40 -4.84 7.68 -3.18
N GLU A 41 -5.62 7.70 -4.25
CA GLU A 41 -5.28 7.07 -5.53
C GLU A 41 -5.35 8.11 -6.65
N THR A 42 -4.31 8.18 -7.48
CA THR A 42 -4.20 9.07 -8.64
C THR A 42 -3.98 8.23 -9.89
N THR A 43 -4.94 8.27 -10.81
CA THR A 43 -4.83 7.55 -12.08
C THR A 43 -3.94 8.31 -13.06
N ASP A 44 -2.86 7.68 -13.51
CA ASP A 44 -2.01 8.11 -14.61
C ASP A 44 -2.31 7.24 -15.86
N ARG A 45 -2.69 7.89 -16.96
CA ARG A 45 -2.99 7.24 -18.25
C ARG A 45 -1.92 7.53 -19.33
N SER A 46 -0.77 8.03 -18.92
CA SER A 46 0.32 8.39 -19.83
C SER A 46 0.97 7.16 -20.47
N PHE A 47 1.56 7.32 -21.66
CA PHE A 47 2.30 6.26 -22.39
C PHE A 47 1.49 4.99 -22.70
N GLY A 48 0.17 5.09 -22.84
CA GLY A 48 -0.69 3.94 -23.16
C GLY A 48 -0.82 2.92 -22.03
N MET A 49 -0.34 3.25 -20.83
CA MET A 49 -0.47 2.43 -19.63
C MET A 49 -1.40 3.14 -18.65
N THR A 50 -2.30 2.39 -18.00
CA THR A 50 -3.06 2.90 -16.84
C THR A 50 -2.36 2.43 -15.58
N ARG A 51 -1.74 3.36 -14.86
CA ARG A 51 -1.13 3.11 -13.54
C ARG A 51 -1.89 3.93 -12.52
N VAL A 52 -2.24 3.33 -11.39
CA VAL A 52 -2.87 4.06 -10.29
C VAL A 52 -1.83 4.25 -9.19
N ALA A 53 -1.32 5.47 -9.07
CA ALA A 53 -0.36 5.84 -8.04
C ALA A 53 -1.07 6.00 -6.70
N VAL A 54 -0.49 5.41 -5.65
CA VAL A 54 -1.02 5.44 -4.29
C VAL A 54 -0.18 6.42 -3.47
N HIS A 55 -0.83 7.32 -2.75
CA HIS A 55 -0.20 8.31 -1.88
C HIS A 55 -0.85 8.34 -0.49
N CYS A 56 -0.14 8.83 0.51
CA CYS A 56 -0.67 8.99 1.85
C CYS A 56 -1.78 10.04 1.85
N ALA A 57 -2.97 9.71 2.36
CA ALA A 57 -4.10 10.63 2.39
C ALA A 57 -3.86 11.88 3.27
N ASN A 58 -2.95 11.79 4.25
CA ASN A 58 -2.67 12.89 5.16
C ASN A 58 -1.58 13.84 4.62
N CYS A 59 -0.40 13.33 4.25
CA CYS A 59 0.74 14.18 3.84
C CYS A 59 0.98 14.24 2.33
N GLY A 60 0.24 13.47 1.53
CA GLY A 60 0.42 13.39 0.07
C GLY A 60 1.69 12.65 -0.38
N GLY A 61 2.49 12.11 0.53
CA GLY A 61 3.71 11.38 0.21
C GLY A 61 3.44 10.15 -0.66
N HIS A 62 4.24 9.95 -1.71
CA HIS A 62 4.11 8.80 -2.61
C HIS A 62 4.43 7.48 -1.88
N LEU A 63 3.54 6.49 -2.03
CA LEU A 63 3.66 5.19 -1.39
C LEU A 63 3.98 4.08 -2.39
N GLY A 64 3.34 4.07 -3.56
CA GLY A 64 3.56 3.06 -4.59
C GLY A 64 2.42 3.04 -5.61
N HIS A 65 1.99 1.85 -6.03
CA HIS A 65 0.92 1.68 -7.02
C HIS A 65 -0.07 0.58 -6.63
N VAL A 66 -1.29 0.65 -7.16
CA VAL A 66 -2.30 -0.42 -7.05
C VAL A 66 -2.57 -1.05 -8.41
N PHE A 67 -2.82 -2.36 -8.40
CA PHE A 67 -3.07 -3.21 -9.58
C PHE A 67 -4.26 -4.14 -9.32
N ASP A 68 -4.94 -4.60 -10.38
CA ASP A 68 -6.11 -5.50 -10.32
C ASP A 68 -5.72 -7.00 -10.37
N ASP A 69 -4.49 -7.35 -10.00
CA ASP A 69 -3.94 -8.72 -10.00
C ASP A 69 -3.72 -9.28 -8.58
N GLY A 70 -4.49 -8.79 -7.62
CA GLY A 70 -4.42 -9.19 -6.23
C GLY A 70 -5.25 -10.43 -5.89
N PRO A 71 -5.10 -10.95 -4.67
CA PRO A 71 -5.89 -12.07 -4.17
C PRO A 71 -7.33 -11.63 -3.84
N PRO A 72 -8.29 -12.58 -3.74
CA PRO A 72 -9.58 -12.32 -3.12
C PRO A 72 -9.41 -11.83 -1.67
N PRO A 73 -10.35 -11.02 -1.13
CA PRO A 73 -11.67 -10.72 -1.69
C PRO A 73 -11.71 -9.50 -2.62
N THR A 74 -10.69 -8.65 -2.59
CA THR A 74 -10.70 -7.39 -3.35
C THR A 74 -10.23 -7.56 -4.79
N GLY A 75 -9.36 -8.53 -5.06
CA GLY A 75 -8.66 -8.62 -6.35
C GLY A 75 -7.60 -7.53 -6.54
N LEU A 76 -7.35 -6.70 -5.52
CA LEU A 76 -6.43 -5.57 -5.61
C LEU A 76 -5.08 -5.92 -4.98
N ARG A 77 -4.01 -5.41 -5.58
CA ARG A 77 -2.65 -5.47 -5.05
C ARG A 77 -2.06 -4.08 -4.91
N TYR A 78 -1.99 -3.61 -3.68
CA TYR A 78 -1.25 -2.42 -3.27
C TYR A 78 0.22 -2.78 -3.14
N CYS A 79 1.01 -2.46 -4.17
CA CYS A 79 2.45 -2.66 -4.25
C CYS A 79 3.18 -1.40 -3.75
N MET A 80 3.65 -1.43 -2.50
CA MET A 80 4.19 -0.26 -1.81
C MET A 80 5.72 -0.30 -1.75
N ASN A 81 6.34 0.88 -1.81
CA ASN A 81 7.76 1.06 -1.53
C ASN A 81 8.02 0.77 -0.05
N GLY A 82 8.90 -0.19 0.25
CA GLY A 82 9.24 -0.53 1.64
C GLY A 82 9.81 0.66 2.43
N VAL A 83 10.57 1.54 1.78
CA VAL A 83 11.14 2.75 2.40
C VAL A 83 10.10 3.80 2.76
N ALA A 84 8.92 3.77 2.11
CA ALA A 84 7.82 4.68 2.41
C ALA A 84 6.98 4.22 3.63
N LEU A 85 7.28 3.05 4.19
CA LEU A 85 6.53 2.43 5.27
C LEU A 85 7.41 2.21 6.52
N ALA A 86 6.87 2.56 7.68
CA ALA A 86 7.43 2.23 8.99
C ALA A 86 6.58 1.11 9.63
N PHE A 87 7.20 0.00 10.00
CA PHE A 87 6.49 -1.12 10.65
C PHE A 87 6.44 -0.95 12.16
N ILE A 88 5.23 -0.92 12.72
CA ILE A 88 4.95 -0.85 14.15
C ILE A 88 4.44 -2.22 14.60
N PRO A 89 5.22 -3.01 15.36
CA PRO A 89 4.78 -4.32 15.83
C PRO A 89 3.63 -4.18 16.83
N GLN A 90 2.67 -5.11 16.77
CA GLN A 90 1.64 -5.25 17.79
C GLN A 90 2.17 -6.22 18.87
N ALA A 91 2.14 -5.78 20.13
CA ALA A 91 2.54 -6.58 21.29
C ALA A 91 1.58 -7.76 21.53
#